data_AF-B5VY97-F1
#
_entry.id   AF-B5VY97-F1
#
_cell.length_a   1.000
_cell.length_b   1.000
_cell.length_c   1.000
_cell.angle_alpha   90.00
_cell.angle_beta   90.00
_cell.angle_gamma   90.00
#
_symmetry.space_group_name_H-M   'P 1'
#
loop_
_entity.id
_entity.type
_entity.pdbx_description
1 polymer ?
#
loop_
_entity_poly.entity_id
_entity_poly.type
_entity_poly.pdbx_seq_one_letter_code
_entity_poly.pdbx_strand_id
1 'polypeptide(L)'
;MIEEMQNWVSPRLQVRFELSEETLTLYNPQGQPFSSPLEIEQQLQQERSRAEQVTAELEEERRKTKRLEMLLREAGIDGDRL
;
A
#
# COMPACT_ATOMS: atom_id res chain seq x y z
N MET A 1 11.16 -37.13 -18.95
CA MET A 1 10.06 -36.16 -18.78
C MET A 1 10.13 -35.74 -17.31
N ILE A 2 10.45 -34.48 -16.99
CA ILE A 2 10.55 -34.06 -15.58
C ILE A 2 9.15 -33.62 -15.14
N GLU A 3 8.32 -34.60 -14.80
CA GLU A 3 7.02 -34.37 -14.16
C GLU A 3 7.18 -33.90 -12.70
N GLU A 4 8.39 -34.00 -12.13
CA GLU A 4 8.68 -33.70 -10.71
C GLU A 4 8.83 -32.20 -10.37
N MET A 5 8.85 -31.29 -11.35
CA MET A 5 9.02 -29.85 -11.07
C MET A 5 7.70 -29.10 -10.81
N GLN A 6 6.54 -29.76 -10.95
CA GLN A 6 5.27 -29.18 -10.54
C GLN A 6 5.24 -29.04 -9.01
N ASN A 7 5.28 -27.79 -8.51
CA ASN A 7 5.23 -27.43 -7.08
C ASN A 7 6.50 -27.70 -6.26
N TRP A 8 7.68 -27.73 -6.88
CA TRP A 8 8.92 -27.89 -6.12
C TRP A 8 9.16 -26.70 -5.19
N VAL A 9 9.51 -26.96 -3.92
CA VAL A 9 9.84 -25.95 -2.91
C VAL A 9 11.33 -26.04 -2.58
N SER A 10 12.06 -24.94 -2.74
CA SER A 10 13.49 -24.88 -2.39
C SER A 10 13.71 -24.99 -0.87
N PRO A 11 14.48 -25.96 -0.36
CA PRO A 11 14.67 -26.13 1.09
C PRO A 11 15.40 -24.97 1.79
N ARG A 12 16.25 -24.24 1.05
CA ARG A 12 17.02 -23.10 1.59
C ARG A 12 16.30 -21.78 1.45
N LEU A 13 15.55 -21.61 0.35
CA LEU A 13 14.88 -20.34 0.03
C LEU A 13 13.41 -20.32 0.43
N GLN A 14 12.79 -21.49 0.66
CA GLN A 14 11.36 -21.66 0.91
C GLN A 14 10.46 -21.05 -0.19
N VAL A 15 11.01 -20.92 -1.40
CA VAL A 15 10.31 -20.45 -2.60
C VAL A 15 9.73 -21.65 -3.33
N ARG A 16 8.48 -21.54 -3.78
CA ARG A 16 7.80 -22.55 -4.62
C ARG A 16 7.94 -22.16 -6.09
N PHE A 17 8.28 -23.14 -6.91
CA PHE A 17 8.43 -23.02 -8.35
C PHE A 17 7.26 -23.73 -9.02
N GLU A 18 6.57 -23.03 -9.92
CA GLU A 18 5.51 -23.58 -10.73
C GLU A 18 5.85 -23.35 -12.20
N LEU A 19 6.27 -24.42 -12.87
CA LEU A 19 6.61 -24.41 -14.28
C LEU A 19 5.38 -24.87 -15.09
N SER A 20 4.86 -23.99 -15.93
CA SER A 20 3.87 -24.32 -16.97
C SER A 20 4.59 -24.57 -18.31
N GLU A 21 3.84 -24.94 -19.36
CA GLU A 21 4.41 -25.17 -20.70
C GLU A 21 5.10 -23.93 -21.29
N GLU A 22 4.68 -22.73 -20.86
CA GLU A 22 5.12 -21.46 -21.46
C GLU A 22 5.86 -20.54 -20.48
N THR A 23 5.64 -20.70 -19.17
CA THR A 23 6.11 -19.74 -18.17
C THR A 23 6.55 -20.40 -16.86
N LEU A 24 7.52 -19.79 -16.17
CA LEU A 24 7.92 -20.12 -14.81
C LEU A 24 7.36 -19.07 -13.84
N THR A 25 6.53 -19.51 -12.90
CA THR A 25 6.02 -18.66 -11.82
C THR A 25 6.72 -19.02 -10.51
N LEU A 26 7.19 -18.00 -9.80
CA LEU A 26 7.85 -18.12 -8.51
C LEU A 26 6.89 -17.62 -7.43
N TYR A 27 6.72 -18.37 -6.35
CA TYR A 27 5.95 -17.95 -5.18
C TYR A 27 6.85 -17.81 -3.95
N ASN A 28 6.67 -16.74 -3.22
CA ASN A 28 7.36 -16.47 -1.96
C ASN A 28 6.91 -17.47 -0.85
N PRO A 29 7.56 -17.47 0.32
CA PRO A 29 7.16 -18.34 1.44
C PRO A 29 5.73 -18.09 1.97
N GLN A 30 5.13 -16.93 1.66
CA GLN A 30 3.75 -16.59 2.00
C GLN A 30 2.75 -17.11 0.96
N GLY A 31 3.22 -17.76 -0.11
CA GLY A 31 2.41 -18.34 -1.18
C GLY A 31 1.96 -17.34 -2.25
N GLN A 32 2.47 -16.11 -2.24
CA GLN A 32 2.18 -15.09 -3.24
C GLN A 32 3.22 -15.10 -4.37
N PRO A 33 2.82 -14.83 -5.63
CA PRO A 33 3.76 -14.74 -6.73
C PRO A 33 4.74 -13.58 -6.53
N PHE A 34 5.98 -13.74 -6.99
CA PHE A 34 6.94 -12.64 -7.02
C PHE A 34 6.51 -11.60 -8.05
N SER A 35 6.32 -10.36 -7.61
CA SER A 35 6.11 -9.23 -8.49
C SER A 35 7.39 -8.85 -9.22
N SER A 36 7.26 -8.46 -10.49
CA SER A 36 8.34 -7.86 -11.26
C SER A 36 8.72 -6.49 -10.69
N PRO A 37 9.95 -6.00 -10.95
CA PRO A 37 10.35 -4.65 -10.54
C PRO A 37 9.40 -3.56 -11.02
N LEU A 38 8.86 -3.71 -12.23
CA LEU A 38 7.91 -2.76 -12.81
C LEU A 38 6.56 -2.76 -12.08
N GLU A 39 6.06 -3.94 -11.67
CA GLU A 39 4.84 -4.03 -10.86
C GLU A 39 5.04 -3.42 -9.47
N ILE A 40 6.22 -3.63 -8.86
CA ILE A 40 6.58 -3.05 -7.57
C ILE A 40 6.64 -1.52 -7.68
N GLU A 41 7.28 -0.97 -8.72
CA GLU A 41 7.33 0.48 -8.94
C GLU A 41 5.94 1.08 -9.13
N GLN A 42 5.06 0.42 -9.90
CA GLN A 42 3.68 0.88 -10.08
C GLN A 42 2.90 0.90 -8.76
N GLN A 43 3.01 -0.16 -7.96
CA GLN A 43 2.36 -0.23 -6.64
C GLN A 43 2.90 0.87 -5.71
N LEU A 44 4.22 1.07 -5.67
CA LEU A 44 4.84 2.12 -4.85
C LEU A 44 4.38 3.51 -5.28
N GLN A 45 4.27 3.77 -6.58
CA GLN A 45 3.82 5.06 -7.09
C GLN A 45 2.34 5.31 -6.76
N GLN A 46 1.50 4.27 -6.87
CA GLN A 46 0.10 4.37 -6.50
C GLN A 46 -0.07 4.66 -4.99
N GLU A 47 0.66 3.93 -4.14
CA GLU A 47 0.60 4.12 -2.69
C GLU A 47 1.14 5.49 -2.27
N ARG A 48 2.21 5.99 -2.91
CA ARG A 48 2.70 7.36 -2.70
C ARG A 48 1.65 8.39 -3.05
N SER A 49 1.02 8.27 -4.22
CA SER A 49 -0.03 9.21 -4.63
C SER A 49 -1.22 9.20 -3.67
N ARG A 50 -1.64 8.03 -3.17
CA ARG A 50 -2.69 7.92 -2.16
C ARG A 50 -2.29 8.58 -0.84
N ALA A 51 -1.07 8.32 -0.37
CA ALA A 51 -0.57 8.93 0.86
C ALA A 51 -0.53 10.46 0.74
N GLU A 52 -0.04 10.98 -0.40
CA GLU A 52 -0.01 12.41 -0.70
C GLU A 52 -1.41 13.03 -0.69
N GLN A 53 -2.39 12.39 -1.34
CA GLN A 53 -3.79 12.84 -1.34
C GLN A 53 -4.35 12.92 0.09
N VAL A 54 -4.22 11.84 0.87
CA VAL A 54 -4.71 11.80 2.25
C VAL A 54 -4.03 12.87 3.11
N THR A 55 -2.72 13.09 2.92
CA THR A 55 -2.01 14.14 3.67
C THR A 55 -2.48 15.53 3.31
N ALA A 56 -2.77 15.80 2.03
CA ALA A 56 -3.28 17.08 1.57
C ALA A 56 -4.69 17.35 2.12
N GLU A 57 -5.57 16.35 2.08
CA GLU A 57 -6.93 16.43 2.63
C GLU A 57 -6.89 16.69 4.14
N LEU A 58 -6.05 15.97 4.88
CA LEU A 58 -5.89 16.18 6.33
C LEU A 58 -5.36 17.58 6.65
N GLU A 59 -4.43 18.10 5.85
CA GLU A 59 -3.91 19.45 6.04
C GLU A 59 -4.97 20.51 5.73
N GLU A 60 -5.77 20.32 4.69
CA GLU A 60 -6.88 21.21 4.36
C GLU A 60 -7.92 21.24 5.50
N GLU A 61 -8.30 20.07 6.01
CA GLU A 61 -9.25 19.96 7.11
C GLU A 61 -8.72 20.65 8.36
N ARG A 62 -7.44 20.43 8.71
CA ARG A 62 -6.79 21.14 9.83
C ARG A 62 -6.77 22.65 9.63
N ARG A 63 -6.55 23.13 8.41
CA ARG A 63 -6.59 24.57 8.09
C ARG A 63 -8.00 25.14 8.19
N LYS A 64 -9.04 24.37 7.87
CA LYS A 64 -10.45 24.78 8.04
C LYS A 64 -10.80 24.85 9.52
N THR A 65 -10.50 23.80 10.30
CA THR A 65 -10.75 23.76 11.74
C THR A 65 -10.06 24.91 12.45
N LYS A 66 -8.76 25.15 12.19
CA LYS A 66 -8.04 26.28 12.78
C LYS A 66 -8.65 27.64 12.46
N ARG A 67 -9.14 27.83 11.23
CA ARG A 67 -9.82 29.07 10.84
C ARG A 67 -11.15 29.22 11.57
N LEU A 68 -11.92 28.13 11.70
CA LEU A 68 -13.17 28.14 12.43
C LEU A 68 -12.96 28.44 13.92
N GLU A 69 -11.97 27.81 14.55
CA GLU A 69 -11.57 28.09 15.94
C GLU A 69 -11.19 29.56 16.15
N MET A 70 -10.45 30.15 15.20
CA MET A 70 -10.08 31.56 15.25
C MET A 70 -11.30 32.48 15.16
N LEU A 71 -12.23 32.19 14.23
CA LEU A 71 -13.47 32.96 14.07
C LEU A 71 -14.38 32.85 15.30
N LEU A 72 -14.50 31.65 15.89
CA LEU A 72 -15.28 31.44 17.12
C LEU A 72 -14.71 32.23 18.29
N ARG A 73 -13.37 32.21 18.43
CA ARG A 73 -12.65 33.00 19.45
C ARG A 73 -12.82 34.51 19.25
N GLU A 74 -12.75 34.99 18.01
CA GLU A 74 -12.96 36.41 17.68
C GLU A 74 -14.42 36.84 17.93
N ALA A 75 -15.38 35.96 17.64
CA ALA A 75 -16.79 36.18 17.93
C ALA A 75 -17.15 36.12 19.43
N GLY A 76 -16.19 35.80 20.31
CA GLY A 76 -16.43 35.67 21.76
C GLY A 76 -17.32 34.50 22.15
N ILE A 77 -17.46 33.52 21.26
CA ILE A 77 -18.20 32.28 21.51
C ILE A 77 -17.18 31.26 22.00
N ASP A 78 -17.11 31.08 23.32
CA ASP A 78 -16.36 29.97 23.91
C ASP A 78 -17.01 28.65 23.47
N GLY A 79 -16.36 27.96 22.53
CA GLY A 79 -16.79 26.66 22.01
C GLY A 79 -16.79 25.52 23.04
N ASP A 80 -16.44 25.81 24.30
CA ASP A 80 -16.51 24.89 25.45
C ASP A 80 -17.90 24.86 26.11
N ARG A 81 -18.86 25.70 25.66
CA ARG A 81 -20.24 25.77 26.21
C ARG A 81 -21.35 25.39 25.22
N LEU A 82 -21.10 24.45 24.31
CA LEU A 82 -22.16 23.73 23.57
C LEU A 82 -22.13 22.23 23.92
#